data_AF-A0A2G4JME7-F1
#
_entry.id   AF-A0A2G4JME7-F1
#
_cell.length_a   1.000
_cell.length_b   1.000
_cell.length_c   1.000
_cell.angle_alpha   90.00
_cell.angle_beta   90.00
_cell.angle_gamma   90.00
#
_symmetry.space_group_name_H-M   'P 1'
#
loop_
_entity.id
_entity.type
_entity.pdbx_description
1 polymer ?
#
loop_
_entity_poly.entity_id
_entity_poly.type
_entity_poly.pdbx_seq_one_letter_code
_entity_poly.pdbx_strand_id
1 'polypeptide(L)'
;MALPKTEFDKEMQHLEAEIRRLEAEYNMFFAGRLPRLPWETRTRVEALVKKHDRSFIRNTADRFRFESMQNKYAKFCELWERQLNTMEGGRPKRGGMSPPPAARSRFESV
;
A
#
# COMPACT_ATOMS: atom_id res chain seq x y z
N MET A 1 -19.92 -1.28 24.79
CA MET A 1 -18.72 -2.08 25.15
C MET A 1 -17.81 -2.11 23.93
N ALA A 2 -16.68 -1.40 23.97
CA ALA A 2 -15.71 -1.46 22.88
C ALA A 2 -15.03 -2.84 22.94
N LEU A 3 -15.21 -3.65 21.88
CA LEU A 3 -14.48 -4.90 21.71
C LEU A 3 -12.99 -4.61 21.90
N PRO A 4 -12.21 -5.48 22.57
CA PRO A 4 -10.78 -5.28 22.69
C PRO A 4 -10.21 -5.22 21.27
N LYS A 5 -9.80 -4.02 20.84
CA LYS A 5 -9.17 -3.82 19.53
C LYS A 5 -7.92 -4.67 19.56
N THR A 6 -7.97 -5.79 18.85
CA THR A 6 -6.87 -6.74 18.71
C THR A 6 -5.65 -5.95 18.25
N GLU A 7 -4.45 -6.41 18.60
CA GLU A 7 -3.22 -5.74 18.15
C GLU A 7 -3.21 -5.57 16.62
N PHE A 8 -3.76 -6.56 15.91
CA PHE A 8 -4.04 -6.51 14.48
C PHE A 8 -4.94 -5.34 14.05
N ASP A 9 -6.05 -5.08 14.75
CA ASP A 9 -6.94 -3.96 14.42
C ASP A 9 -6.22 -2.61 14.57
N LYS A 10 -5.38 -2.47 15.61
CA LYS A 10 -4.56 -1.27 15.83
C LYS A 10 -3.51 -1.10 14.74
N GLU A 11 -2.83 -2.18 14.35
CA GLU A 11 -1.85 -2.16 13.27
C GLU A 11 -2.51 -1.88 11.91
N MET A 12 -3.71 -2.41 11.66
CA MET A 12 -4.50 -2.12 10.46
C MET A 12 -4.91 -0.64 10.40
N GLN A 13 -5.37 -0.07 11.52
CA GLN A 13 -5.68 1.36 11.60
C GLN A 13 -4.43 2.22 11.38
N HIS A 14 -3.27 1.79 11.88
CA HIS A 14 -2.01 2.47 11.65
C HIS A 14 -1.62 2.43 10.17
N LEU A 15 -1.72 1.27 9.52
CA LEU A 15 -1.45 1.11 8.09
C LEU A 15 -2.38 2.00 7.25
N GLU A 16 -3.67 2.05 7.56
CA GLU A 16 -4.63 2.91 6.86
C GLU A 16 -4.29 4.41 7.04
N ALA A 17 -3.89 4.82 8.24
CA ALA A 17 -3.46 6.20 8.50
C ALA A 17 -2.22 6.58 7.67
N GLU A 18 -1.24 5.68 7.57
CA GLU A 18 -0.03 5.91 6.77
C GLU A 18 -0.35 5.95 5.27
N ILE A 19 -1.27 5.11 4.78
CA ILE A 19 -1.77 5.17 3.39
C ILE A 19 -2.45 6.51 3.12
N ARG A 20 -3.34 6.99 4.00
CA ARG A 20 -4.00 8.30 3.82
C ARG A 20 -3.01 9.46 3.86
N ARG A 21 -1.98 9.35 4.69
CA ARG A 21 -0.91 10.34 4.75
C ARG A 21 -0.14 10.37 3.43
N LEU A 22 0.21 9.20 2.90
CA LEU A 22 0.84 9.04 1.60
C LEU A 22 -0.05 9.66 0.49
N GLU A 23 -1.36 9.40 0.48
CA GLU A 23 -2.31 10.04 -0.45
C GLU A 23 -2.26 11.57 -0.38
N ALA A 24 -2.27 12.14 0.82
CA ALA A 24 -2.21 13.58 1.02
C ALA A 24 -0.89 14.18 0.53
N GLU A 25 0.24 13.52 0.81
CA GLU A 25 1.56 13.96 0.32
C GLU A 25 1.65 13.90 -1.22
N TYR A 26 1.11 12.86 -1.84
CA TYR A 26 1.01 12.78 -3.30
C TYR A 26 0.13 13.89 -3.86
N ASN A 27 -1.02 14.19 -3.24
CA ASN A 27 -1.88 15.28 -3.68
C ASN A 27 -1.14 16.63 -3.62
N MET A 28 -0.39 16.90 -2.55
CA MET A 28 0.43 18.11 -2.44
C MET A 28 1.58 18.16 -3.47
N PHE A 29 2.17 17.02 -3.80
CA PHE A 29 3.18 16.89 -4.85
C PHE A 29 2.59 17.21 -6.23
N PHE A 30 1.43 16.64 -6.59
CA PHE A 30 0.74 16.94 -7.84
C PHE A 30 0.22 18.38 -7.92
N ALA A 31 -0.13 18.98 -6.79
CA ALA A 31 -0.46 20.40 -6.69
C ALA A 31 0.75 21.34 -6.88
N GLY A 32 1.96 20.80 -7.11
CA GLY A 32 3.19 21.57 -7.32
C GLY A 32 3.70 22.26 -6.07
N ARG A 33 3.19 21.91 -4.87
CA ARG A 33 3.61 22.51 -3.60
C ARG A 33 4.81 21.83 -2.95
N LEU A 34 5.13 20.60 -3.38
CA LEU A 34 6.27 19.84 -2.86
C LEU A 34 7.21 19.43 -3.99
N PRO A 35 8.51 19.79 -3.94
CA PRO A 35 9.51 19.37 -4.92
C PRO A 35 10.09 17.97 -4.65
N ARG A 36 9.67 17.30 -3.57
CA ARG A 36 10.23 16.01 -3.14
C ARG A 36 9.16 14.95 -3.10
N LEU A 37 9.45 13.84 -3.79
CA LEU A 37 8.65 12.64 -3.81
C LEU A 37 8.63 11.98 -2.41
N PRO A 38 7.48 11.52 -1.90
CA PRO A 38 7.35 10.88 -0.59
C PRO A 38 7.86 9.43 -0.60
N TRP A 39 9.12 9.23 -1.00
CA TRP A 39 9.79 7.92 -0.98
C TRP A 39 9.87 7.36 0.43
N GLU A 40 10.13 8.23 1.42
CA GLU A 40 10.21 7.82 2.82
C GLU A 40 8.88 7.24 3.33
N THR A 41 7.77 7.91 3.04
CA THR A 41 6.42 7.46 3.43
C THR A 41 6.05 6.15 2.73
N ARG A 42 6.43 5.98 1.45
CA ARG A 42 6.23 4.72 0.72
C ARG A 42 7.01 3.57 1.35
N THR A 43 8.30 3.76 1.59
CA THR A 43 9.16 2.74 2.21
C THR A 43 8.65 2.37 3.60
N ARG A 44 8.12 3.33 4.35
CA ARG A 44 7.53 3.10 5.67
C ARG A 44 6.25 2.26 5.59
N VAL A 45 5.33 2.56 4.68
CA VAL A 45 4.12 1.73 4.44
C VAL A 45 4.52 0.33 3.99
N GLU A 46 5.48 0.20 3.07
CA GLU A 46 5.93 -1.11 2.59
C GLU A 46 6.60 -1.95 3.70
N ALA A 47 7.37 -1.31 4.59
CA ALA A 47 7.93 -1.97 5.76
C ALA A 47 6.86 -2.45 6.74
N LEU A 48 5.80 -1.65 6.95
CA LEU A 48 4.64 -2.04 7.76
C LEU A 48 3.91 -3.23 7.15
N VAL A 49 3.64 -3.20 5.84
CA VAL A 49 3.02 -4.32 5.11
C VAL A 49 3.88 -5.59 5.23
N LYS A 50 5.20 -5.51 4.99
CA LYS A 50 6.12 -6.65 5.14
C LYS A 50 6.19 -7.18 6.57
N LYS A 51 6.14 -6.31 7.57
CA LYS A 51 6.09 -6.72 8.99
C LYS A 51 4.81 -7.48 9.31
N HIS A 52 3.69 -7.04 8.77
CA HIS A 52 2.39 -7.67 8.97
C HIS A 52 2.24 -8.99 8.19
N ASP A 53 2.78 -9.06 6.98
CA ASP A 53 2.84 -10.29 6.17
C ASP A 53 3.66 -11.40 6.86
N ARG A 54 4.78 -11.03 7.51
CA ARG A 54 5.60 -11.95 8.31
C ARG A 54 4.98 -12.31 9.65
N SER A 55 4.07 -11.47 10.17
CA SER A 55 3.35 -11.78 11.40
C SER A 55 2.28 -12.81 11.08
N PHE A 56 2.36 -13.97 11.72
CA PHE A 56 1.49 -15.10 11.43
C PHE A 56 0.02 -14.72 11.65
N ILE A 57 -0.70 -14.38 10.58
CA ILE A 57 -2.13 -14.04 10.65
C ILE A 57 -2.90 -15.34 10.91
N ARG A 58 -3.20 -15.60 12.19
CA ARG A 58 -3.87 -16.83 12.63
C ARG A 58 -5.31 -16.95 12.14
N ASN A 59 -5.92 -15.84 11.74
CA ASN A 59 -7.35 -15.75 11.43
C ASN A 59 -7.58 -15.36 9.97
N THR A 60 -8.35 -16.19 9.25
CA THR A 60 -8.71 -15.96 7.84
C THR A 60 -9.41 -14.62 7.63
N ALA A 61 -10.26 -14.17 8.57
CA ALA A 61 -10.94 -12.88 8.46
C ALA A 61 -9.97 -11.69 8.47
N ASP A 62 -8.95 -11.75 9.32
CA ASP A 62 -7.90 -10.74 9.42
C ASP A 62 -7.04 -10.71 8.15
N ARG A 63 -6.76 -11.89 7.56
CA ARG A 63 -6.05 -12.01 6.28
C ARG A 63 -6.83 -11.34 5.14
N PHE A 64 -8.13 -11.56 5.03
CA PHE A 64 -8.95 -10.90 4.00
C PHE A 64 -8.97 -9.37 4.16
N ARG A 65 -9.01 -8.86 5.39
CA ARG A 65 -8.93 -7.42 5.66
C ARG A 65 -7.57 -6.85 5.22
N PHE A 66 -6.48 -7.55 5.55
CA PHE A 66 -5.13 -7.15 5.13
C PHE A 66 -4.96 -7.18 3.62
N GLU A 67 -5.43 -8.24 2.96
CA GLU A 67 -5.36 -8.38 1.50
C GLU A 67 -6.15 -7.27 0.79
N SER A 68 -7.31 -6.88 1.33
CA SER A 68 -8.06 -5.72 0.83
C SER A 68 -7.26 -4.41 0.94
N MET A 69 -6.53 -4.21 2.05
CA MET A 69 -5.68 -3.05 2.26
C MET A 69 -4.45 -3.05 1.32
N GLN A 70 -3.81 -4.21 1.15
CA GLN A 70 -2.72 -4.40 0.20
C GLN A 70 -3.16 -4.09 -1.23
N ASN A 71 -4.34 -4.54 -1.64
CA ASN A 71 -4.87 -4.25 -2.98
C ASN A 71 -5.13 -2.76 -3.20
N LYS A 72 -5.62 -2.03 -2.17
CA LYS A 72 -5.77 -0.56 -2.24
C LYS A 72 -4.41 0.12 -2.39
N TYR A 73 -3.44 -0.27 -1.56
CA TYR A 73 -2.08 0.27 -1.63
C TYR A 73 -1.39 -0.02 -2.96
N ALA A 74 -1.52 -1.23 -3.50
CA ALA A 74 -0.96 -1.61 -4.80
C ALA A 74 -1.54 -0.77 -5.94
N LYS A 75 -2.87 -0.62 -5.99
CA LYS A 75 -3.52 0.27 -6.98
C LYS A 75 -3.08 1.71 -6.86
N PHE A 76 -2.97 2.19 -5.62
CA PHE A 76 -2.44 3.53 -5.36
C PHE A 76 -1.00 3.64 -5.88
N CYS A 77 -0.19 2.59 -5.70
CA CYS A 77 1.16 2.50 -6.22
C CYS A 77 1.20 2.66 -7.75
N GLU A 78 0.39 1.88 -8.46
CA GLU A 78 0.33 1.93 -9.92
C GLU A 78 -0.12 3.30 -10.45
N LEU A 79 -1.07 3.95 -9.77
CA LEU A 79 -1.56 5.28 -10.15
C LEU A 79 -0.48 6.35 -10.03
N TRP A 80 0.31 6.37 -8.95
CA TRP A 80 1.37 7.38 -8.82
C TRP A 80 2.51 7.12 -9.81
N GLU A 81 2.89 5.86 -10.05
CA GLU A 81 3.94 5.51 -11.03
C GLU A 81 3.55 5.99 -12.43
N ARG A 82 2.27 5.80 -12.80
CA ARG A 82 1.73 6.30 -14.07
C ARG A 82 1.73 7.82 -14.13
N GLN A 83 1.36 8.49 -13.03
CA GLN A 83 1.34 9.95 -12.98
C GLN A 83 2.74 10.56 -13.05
N LEU A 84 3.73 9.97 -12.38
CA LEU A 84 5.13 10.38 -12.51
C LEU A 84 5.68 10.15 -13.90
N ASN A 85 5.39 9.00 -14.51
CA ASN A 85 5.80 8.73 -15.89
C ASN A 85 5.19 9.75 -16.87
N THR A 86 3.95 10.19 -16.60
CA THR A 86 3.27 11.25 -17.37
C THR A 86 3.96 12.60 -17.21
N MET A 87 4.37 12.96 -15.99
CA MET A 87 5.11 14.21 -15.70
C MET A 87 6.55 14.22 -16.25
N GLU A 88 7.25 13.08 -16.25
CA GLU A 88 8.63 12.95 -16.74
C GLU A 88 8.74 12.98 -18.29
N GLY A 89 7.61 12.86 -19.00
CA GLY A 89 7.56 13.02 -20.45
C GLY A 89 7.66 11.71 -21.21
N GLY A 90 6.50 11.11 -21.50
CA GLY A 90 6.22 10.45 -22.79
C GLY A 90 7.17 9.34 -23.25
N ARG A 91 7.92 8.66 -22.38
CA ARG A 91 8.61 7.42 -22.73
C ARG A 91 8.31 6.34 -21.69
N PRO A 92 7.64 5.25 -22.08
CA PRO A 92 7.45 4.12 -21.18
C PRO A 92 8.83 3.51 -20.90
N LYS A 93 9.40 3.79 -19.72
CA LYS A 93 10.54 3.01 -19.22
C LYS A 93 10.03 1.63 -18.83
N ARG A 94 9.98 0.75 -19.83
CA ARG A 94 9.99 -0.70 -19.66
C ARG A 94 11.15 -1.04 -18.71
N GLY A 95 10.86 -1.38 -17.45
CA GLY A 95 11.84 -2.06 -16.59
C GLY A 95 12.11 -1.51 -15.18
N GLY A 96 11.22 -0.72 -14.57
CA GLY A 96 11.39 -0.30 -13.17
C GLY A 96 10.42 -1.01 -12.23
N MET A 97 10.93 -1.95 -11.44
CA MET A 97 10.28 -2.64 -10.31
C MET A 97 9.24 -3.72 -10.66
N SER A 98 9.72 -4.97 -10.64
CA SER A 98 8.90 -6.18 -10.63
C SER A 98 7.81 -6.09 -9.54
N PRO A 99 6.57 -6.53 -9.83
CA PRO A 99 5.58 -6.71 -8.77
C PRO A 99 6.16 -7.67 -7.71
N PRO A 100 5.99 -7.42 -6.40
CA PRO A 100 6.13 -8.51 -5.45
C PRO A 100 5.10 -9.59 -5.84
N PRO A 101 5.48 -10.86 -5.99
CA PRO A 101 4.53 -11.93 -6.26
C PRO A 101 3.70 -12.18 -5.00
N ALA A 102 2.67 -11.37 -4.78
CA ALA A 102 1.57 -11.75 -3.92
C ALA A 102 0.70 -12.69 -4.74
N ALA A 103 1.04 -13.97 -4.62
CA ALA A 103 0.26 -15.08 -5.10
C ALA A 103 -1.23 -14.78 -4.93
N ARG A 104 -1.93 -14.62 -6.06
CA ARG A 104 -3.34 -14.93 -6.16
C ARG A 104 -3.46 -16.39 -5.73
N SER A 105 -3.60 -16.63 -4.43
CA SER A 105 -4.19 -17.86 -3.95
C SER A 105 -5.67 -17.71 -4.24
N ARG A 106 -5.98 -17.90 -5.53
CA ARG A 106 -7.28 -18.20 -6.06
C ARG A 106 -7.71 -19.46 -5.34
N PHE A 107 -8.42 -19.25 -4.24
CA PHE A 107 -9.15 -20.27 -3.53
C PHE A 107 -10.31 -20.64 -4.46
N GLU A 108 -10.03 -21.47 -5.46
CA GLU A 108 -11.07 -22.27 -6.11
C GLU A 108 -11.52 -23.28 -5.06
N SER A 109 -12.61 -22.92 -4.39
CA SER A 109 -13.53 -23.86 -3.80
C SER A 109 -14.23 -24.60 -4.94
N VAL A 110 -13.93 -25.89 -5.10
CA VAL A 110 -14.90 -27.02 -5.18
C VAL A 110 -14.17 -28.31 -5.55
#